data_AF-A0A3D3GEM3-F1
#
_entry.id   AF-A0A3D3GEM3-F1
#
_cell.length_a   1.000
_cell.length_b   1.000
_cell.length_c   1.000
_cell.angle_alpha   90.00
_cell.angle_beta   90.00
_cell.angle_gamma   90.00
#
_symmetry.space_group_name_H-M   'P 1'
#
loop_
_entity.id
_entity.type
_entity.pdbx_description
1 polymer ?
#
loop_
_entity_poly.entity_id
_entity_poly.type
_entity_poly.pdbx_seq_one_letter_code
_entity_poly.pdbx_strand_id
1 'polypeptide(L)'
;MAKPVNIRRFRANPVEVLILSAVTVLFFRSVYNLVYDSQGFQSIQLAGHSQMNTAAERSPASVSSTFFNLEVKCDKNTDQDTGANKVRLTGTLCGSSTTNDTSKLVKTVVTNGANKFTATVFTDVNSGKYSTDYIPLNVGQNPIRVEFAYRDGKSFVQELNVLKN
;
A
#
# COMPACT_ATOMS: atom_id res chain seq x y z
N MET A 1 -37.35 35.28 -45.60
CA MET A 1 -37.58 36.11 -44.38
C MET A 1 -37.66 35.18 -43.18
N ALA A 2 -36.63 35.16 -42.33
CA ALA A 2 -36.57 34.28 -41.16
C ALA A 2 -37.32 34.90 -39.98
N LYS A 3 -38.21 34.12 -39.35
CA LYS A 3 -38.95 34.53 -38.15
C LYS A 3 -37.96 34.68 -36.97
N PRO A 4 -37.93 35.81 -36.25
CA PRO A 4 -37.04 35.96 -35.10
C PRO A 4 -37.46 34.98 -34.00
N VAL A 5 -36.53 34.15 -33.55
CA VAL A 5 -36.71 33.25 -32.41
C VAL A 5 -36.71 34.11 -31.15
N ASN A 6 -37.83 34.09 -30.44
CA ASN A 6 -38.01 34.85 -29.20
C ASN A 6 -37.17 34.20 -28.09
N ILE A 7 -35.98 34.74 -27.85
CA ILE A 7 -35.09 34.29 -26.77
C ILE A 7 -35.76 34.67 -25.45
N ARG A 8 -36.35 33.69 -24.75
CA ARG A 8 -36.88 33.87 -23.40
C ARG A 8 -35.71 34.22 -22.48
N ARG A 9 -35.60 35.50 -22.11
CA ARG A 9 -34.67 35.95 -21.07
C ARG A 9 -35.12 35.33 -19.76
N PHE A 10 -34.36 34.35 -19.25
CA PHE A 10 -34.56 33.83 -17.91
C PHE A 10 -34.37 34.98 -16.92
N ARG A 11 -35.48 35.44 -16.33
CA ARG A 11 -35.44 36.39 -15.22
C ARG A 11 -34.96 35.60 -14.01
N ALA A 12 -33.65 35.56 -13.80
CA ALA A 12 -33.09 35.02 -12.57
C ALA A 12 -33.67 35.79 -11.40
N ASN A 13 -34.20 35.08 -10.40
CA ASN A 13 -34.71 35.74 -9.20
C ASN A 13 -33.52 36.37 -8.46
N PRO A 14 -33.60 37.63 -8.01
CA PRO A 14 -32.51 38.26 -7.25
C PRO A 14 -32.04 37.42 -6.05
N VAL A 15 -32.94 36.63 -5.44
CA VAL A 15 -32.60 35.71 -4.35
C VAL A 15 -31.69 34.57 -4.83
N GLU A 16 -31.95 34.00 -6.01
CA GLU A 16 -31.12 32.93 -6.58
C GLU A 16 -29.72 33.44 -6.91
N VAL A 17 -29.62 34.66 -7.43
CA VAL A 17 -28.32 35.30 -7.74
C VAL A 17 -27.51 35.49 -6.45
N LEU A 18 -28.15 35.89 -5.36
CA LEU A 18 -27.50 36.04 -4.05
C LEU A 18 -26.99 34.71 -3.49
N ILE A 19 -27.81 33.66 -3.56
CA ILE A 19 -27.42 32.32 -3.10
C ILE A 19 -26.25 31.79 -3.94
N LEU A 20 -26.36 31.90 -5.27
CA LEU A 20 -25.34 31.39 -6.18
C LEU A 20 -24.02 32.15 -6.02
N SER A 21 -24.09 33.47 -5.80
CA SER A 21 -22.94 34.30 -5.40
C SER A 21 -22.28 33.81 -4.11
N ALA A 22 -23.05 33.61 -3.04
CA ALA A 22 -22.52 33.17 -1.74
C ALA A 22 -21.83 31.80 -1.83
N VAL A 23 -22.46 30.84 -2.51
CA VAL A 23 -21.90 29.51 -2.73
C VAL A 23 -20.60 29.58 -3.55
N THR A 24 -20.59 30.42 -4.59
CA THR A 24 -19.40 30.62 -5.44
C THR A 24 -18.24 31.18 -4.63
N VAL A 25 -18.47 32.17 -3.77
CA VAL A 25 -17.45 32.73 -2.88
C VAL A 25 -16.90 31.69 -1.90
N LEU A 26 -17.76 30.88 -1.28
CA LEU A 26 -17.33 29.80 -0.38
C LEU A 26 -16.48 28.75 -1.11
N PHE A 27 -16.89 28.37 -2.32
CA PHE A 27 -16.15 27.42 -3.15
C PHE A 27 -14.75 27.95 -3.49
N PHE A 28 -14.65 29.19 -3.99
CA PHE A 28 -13.35 29.79 -4.29
C PHE A 28 -12.48 29.94 -3.04
N ARG A 29 -13.06 30.29 -1.89
CA ARG A 29 -12.32 30.34 -0.62
C ARG A 29 -11.79 28.96 -0.20
N SER A 30 -12.57 27.90 -0.41
CA SER A 30 -12.15 26.53 -0.12
C SER A 30 -11.01 26.08 -1.04
N VAL A 31 -11.12 26.33 -2.34
CA VAL A 31 -10.05 26.02 -3.31
C VAL A 31 -8.80 26.85 -3.04
N TYR A 32 -8.96 28.14 -2.75
CA TYR A 32 -7.84 29.02 -2.43
C TYR A 32 -7.08 28.53 -1.20
N ASN A 33 -7.79 28.16 -0.12
CA ASN A 33 -7.15 27.58 1.06
C ASN A 33 -6.50 26.22 0.74
N LEU A 34 -7.12 25.37 -0.07
CA LEU A 34 -6.53 24.08 -0.43
C LEU A 34 -5.19 24.24 -1.20
N VAL A 35 -5.11 25.23 -2.09
CA VAL A 35 -3.94 25.44 -2.96
C VAL A 35 -2.87 26.31 -2.31
N TYR A 36 -3.26 27.35 -1.57
CA TYR A 36 -2.33 28.36 -1.05
C TYR A 36 -2.13 28.31 0.47
N ASP A 37 -3.06 27.72 1.23
CA ASP A 37 -2.89 27.50 2.67
C ASP A 37 -2.29 26.11 2.93
N SER A 38 -1.06 25.91 2.44
CA SER A 38 -0.27 24.70 2.67
C SER A 38 0.15 24.54 4.14
N GLN A 39 -0.08 25.54 4.98
CA GLN A 39 0.23 25.49 6.41
C GLN A 39 -0.76 24.62 7.21
N GLY A 40 -1.93 24.29 6.64
CA GLY A 40 -2.88 23.32 7.21
C GLY A 40 -2.51 21.85 6.94
N PHE A 41 -1.66 21.58 5.95
CA PHE A 41 -1.05 20.26 5.77
C PHE A 41 0.22 20.13 6.61
N GLN A 42 0.15 20.49 7.88
CA GLN A 42 1.06 19.86 8.81
C GLN A 42 0.68 18.39 8.79
N SER A 43 1.57 17.54 8.26
CA SER A 43 1.56 16.13 8.63
C SER A 43 1.32 16.11 10.14
N ILE A 44 0.36 15.32 10.62
CA ILE A 44 0.38 14.91 12.02
C ILE A 44 1.74 14.24 12.17
N GLN A 45 2.75 15.01 12.56
CA GLN A 45 3.93 14.49 13.17
C GLN A 45 3.33 13.83 14.40
N LEU A 46 3.24 12.51 14.39
CA LEU A 46 3.23 11.77 15.63
C LEU A 46 4.38 12.39 16.40
N ALA A 47 4.05 13.23 17.38
CA ALA A 47 5.04 13.76 18.29
C ALA A 47 5.76 12.52 18.78
N GLY A 48 7.01 12.37 18.36
CA GLY A 48 7.90 11.39 18.95
C GLY A 48 7.89 11.76 20.41
N HIS A 49 7.13 11.01 21.20
CA HIS A 49 7.31 10.98 22.63
C HIS A 49 8.70 10.39 22.79
N SER A 50 9.71 11.25 22.73
CA SER A 50 10.99 11.02 23.34
C SER A 50 10.69 10.94 24.83
N GLN A 51 10.27 9.75 25.26
CA GLN A 51 10.30 9.38 26.65
C GLN A 51 11.74 9.54 27.08
N MET A 52 11.96 10.64 27.77
CA MET A 52 13.07 10.90 28.63
C MET A 52 13.41 9.60 29.37
N ASN A 53 14.64 9.14 29.14
CA ASN A 53 15.24 8.01 29.80
C ASN A 53 15.17 8.20 31.32
N THR A 54 14.14 7.67 31.94
CA THR A 54 14.21 7.16 33.30
C THR A 54 14.02 5.66 33.19
N ALA A 55 15.12 4.96 33.46
CA ALA A 55 15.20 3.51 33.54
C ALA A 55 14.19 3.00 34.57
N ALA A 56 12.98 2.69 34.11
CA ALA A 56 12.00 1.90 34.80
C ALA A 56 11.52 0.86 33.78
N GLU A 57 12.25 -0.24 33.76
CA GLU A 57 11.90 -1.63 33.42
C GLU A 57 10.43 -1.90 33.02
N ARG A 58 9.96 -1.25 31.97
CA ARG A 58 8.74 -1.62 31.26
C ARG A 58 9.20 -2.36 30.03
N SER A 59 9.39 -3.66 30.19
CA SER A 59 9.46 -4.58 29.06
C SER A 59 8.24 -4.33 28.18
N PRO A 60 8.39 -4.20 26.84
CA PRO A 60 7.25 -4.09 25.95
C PRO A 60 6.28 -5.24 26.26
N ALA A 61 4.99 -4.92 26.41
CA ALA A 61 3.95 -5.86 26.78
C ALA A 61 3.85 -6.96 25.71
N SER A 62 4.63 -8.03 25.92
CA SER A 62 4.81 -9.18 25.04
C SER A 62 5.13 -8.83 23.57
N VAL A 63 6.33 -9.17 23.12
CA VAL A 63 6.56 -9.44 21.70
C VAL A 63 5.66 -10.62 21.37
N SER A 64 4.41 -10.38 20.96
CA SER A 64 3.50 -11.48 20.67
C SER A 64 4.13 -12.26 19.54
N SER A 65 4.47 -13.53 19.79
CA SER A 65 5.00 -14.45 18.79
C SER A 65 4.03 -14.68 17.63
N THR A 66 2.84 -14.06 17.68
CA THR A 66 1.77 -14.17 16.68
C THR A 66 2.20 -13.85 15.26
N PHE A 67 3.19 -12.98 15.07
CA PHE A 67 3.63 -12.50 13.75
C PHE A 67 5.14 -12.64 13.56
N PHE A 68 5.54 -13.14 12.38
CA PHE A 68 6.93 -13.27 11.97
C PHE A 68 7.16 -12.45 10.69
N ASN A 69 8.22 -11.66 10.62
CA ASN A 69 8.61 -10.96 9.39
C ASN A 69 9.78 -11.74 8.79
N LEU A 70 9.62 -12.19 7.55
CA LEU A 70 10.62 -12.98 6.83
C LEU A 70 11.13 -12.21 5.62
N GLU A 71 12.44 -11.95 5.60
CA GLU A 71 13.13 -11.38 4.45
C GLU A 71 13.56 -12.48 3.48
N VAL A 72 13.06 -12.41 2.24
CA VAL A 72 13.28 -13.39 1.18
C VAL A 72 14.25 -12.82 0.15
N LYS A 73 15.30 -13.60 -0.17
CA LYS A 73 16.33 -13.28 -1.18
C LYS A 73 16.22 -14.22 -2.37
N CYS A 74 16.43 -13.73 -3.58
CA CYS A 74 16.16 -14.49 -4.81
C CYS A 74 16.95 -15.79 -5.01
N ASP A 75 18.18 -15.87 -4.47
CA ASP A 75 19.09 -17.00 -4.75
C ASP A 75 18.99 -18.15 -3.74
N LYS A 76 18.10 -18.07 -2.75
CA LYS A 76 18.03 -19.07 -1.67
C LYS A 76 16.60 -19.49 -1.38
N ASN A 77 16.32 -20.76 -1.65
CA ASN A 77 15.23 -21.45 -0.97
C ASN A 77 15.62 -21.52 0.49
N THR A 78 14.80 -20.89 1.33
CA THR A 78 15.10 -20.74 2.75
C THR A 78 14.00 -21.44 3.52
N ASP A 79 14.36 -22.53 4.17
CA ASP A 79 13.51 -23.17 5.16
C ASP A 79 13.58 -22.36 6.45
N GLN A 80 12.42 -22.09 7.04
CA GLN A 80 12.31 -21.22 8.21
C GLN A 80 11.36 -21.82 9.24
N ASP A 81 11.84 -21.93 10.48
CA ASP A 81 11.05 -22.41 11.60
C ASP A 81 10.46 -21.22 12.37
N THR A 82 9.18 -21.29 12.70
CA THR A 82 8.51 -20.22 13.45
C THR A 82 7.43 -20.76 14.38
N GLY A 83 7.27 -20.11 15.53
CA GLY A 83 6.11 -20.31 16.41
C GLY A 83 4.94 -19.37 16.07
N ALA A 84 5.04 -18.61 14.97
CA ALA A 84 4.07 -17.59 14.63
C ALA A 84 2.82 -18.13 13.93
N ASN A 85 1.70 -17.46 14.16
CA ASN A 85 0.43 -17.78 13.50
C ASN A 85 0.34 -17.18 12.10
N LYS A 86 1.06 -16.08 11.84
CA LYS A 86 1.12 -15.45 10.53
C LYS A 86 2.54 -14.98 10.20
N VAL A 87 2.87 -14.98 8.92
CA VAL A 87 4.14 -14.46 8.40
C VAL A 87 3.89 -13.31 7.43
N ARG A 88 4.74 -12.30 7.47
CA ARG A 88 4.81 -11.25 6.46
C ARG A 88 6.10 -11.43 5.67
N LEU A 89 6.02 -11.46 4.35
CA LEU A 89 7.20 -11.54 3.50
C LEU A 89 7.63 -10.15 3.07
N THR A 90 8.94 -9.91 3.07
CA THR A 90 9.59 -8.77 2.44
C THR A 90 10.73 -9.25 1.58
N GLY A 91 11.02 -8.58 0.46
CA GLY A 91 12.13 -9.00 -0.39
C GLY A 91 12.35 -8.09 -1.57
N THR A 92 13.35 -8.44 -2.39
CA THR A 92 13.63 -7.80 -3.68
C THR A 92 12.88 -8.51 -4.80
N LEU A 93 12.48 -7.78 -5.85
CA LEU A 93 11.86 -8.35 -7.04
C LEU A 93 12.88 -9.21 -7.80
N CYS A 94 12.62 -10.52 -7.92
CA CYS A 94 13.54 -11.46 -8.55
C CYS A 94 13.41 -11.47 -10.07
N GLY A 95 14.55 -11.42 -10.77
CA GLY A 95 14.58 -11.36 -12.24
C GLY A 95 14.60 -9.94 -12.81
N SER A 96 14.54 -8.91 -11.95
CA SER A 96 14.81 -7.52 -12.35
C SER A 96 16.32 -7.26 -12.30
N SER A 97 17.07 -7.76 -13.29
CA SER A 97 18.51 -7.45 -13.36
C SER A 97 18.70 -6.00 -13.82
N THR A 98 19.10 -5.15 -12.88
CA THR A 98 19.59 -3.78 -13.11
C THR A 98 18.54 -2.74 -13.55
N THR A 99 18.78 -1.54 -13.06
CA THR A 99 17.97 -0.30 -13.09
C THR A 99 17.54 0.21 -14.47
N ASN A 100 17.80 -0.52 -15.56
CA ASN A 100 17.51 -0.14 -16.94
C ASN A 100 16.69 -1.16 -17.73
N ASP A 101 16.28 -2.28 -17.12
CA ASP A 101 15.53 -3.29 -17.85
C ASP A 101 14.05 -2.87 -18.05
N THR A 102 13.67 -2.80 -19.32
CA THR A 102 12.31 -2.46 -19.80
C THR A 102 11.25 -3.52 -19.42
N SER A 103 11.64 -4.60 -18.74
CA SER A 103 10.74 -5.60 -18.18
C SER A 103 10.05 -5.03 -16.94
N LYS A 104 9.05 -4.17 -17.17
CA LYS A 104 8.16 -3.70 -16.10
C LYS A 104 7.43 -4.91 -15.51
N LEU A 105 7.50 -5.06 -14.19
CA LEU A 105 6.73 -6.05 -13.44
C LEU A 105 5.24 -5.87 -13.78
N VAL A 106 4.57 -6.96 -14.15
CA VAL A 106 3.14 -6.99 -14.43
C VAL A 106 2.37 -7.39 -13.18
N LYS A 107 2.84 -8.44 -12.51
CA LYS A 107 2.13 -9.04 -11.39
C LYS A 107 3.11 -9.76 -10.47
N THR A 108 2.87 -9.65 -9.17
CA THR A 108 3.45 -10.55 -8.18
C THR A 108 2.32 -11.32 -7.50
N VAL A 109 2.49 -12.62 -7.33
CA VAL A 109 1.53 -13.48 -6.66
C VAL A 109 2.24 -14.25 -5.56
N VAL A 110 1.69 -14.21 -4.36
CA VAL A 110 2.19 -14.99 -3.23
C VAL A 110 1.09 -15.89 -2.73
N THR A 111 1.36 -17.19 -2.67
CA THR A 111 0.37 -18.20 -2.27
C THR A 111 0.94 -19.13 -1.22
N ASN A 112 0.16 -19.42 -0.17
CA ASN A 112 0.46 -20.49 0.77
C ASN A 112 -0.23 -21.78 0.29
N GLY A 113 0.55 -22.79 -0.03
CA GLY A 113 0.08 -24.07 -0.54
C GLY A 113 -0.71 -24.89 0.50
N ALA A 114 -0.49 -24.67 1.80
CA ALA A 114 -1.11 -25.44 2.89
C ALA A 114 -2.59 -25.07 3.10
N ASN A 115 -2.95 -23.80 2.97
CA ASN A 115 -4.32 -23.30 3.16
C ASN A 115 -4.91 -22.62 1.91
N LYS A 116 -4.17 -22.63 0.78
CA LYS A 116 -4.54 -21.96 -0.48
C LYS A 116 -4.75 -20.45 -0.34
N PHE A 117 -4.22 -19.84 0.73
CA PHE A 117 -4.31 -18.40 0.93
C PHE A 117 -3.46 -17.66 -0.09
N THR A 118 -4.04 -16.66 -0.75
CA THR A 118 -3.32 -15.76 -1.66
C THR A 118 -3.13 -14.42 -0.96
N ALA A 119 -1.87 -14.03 -0.76
CA ALA A 119 -1.52 -12.81 -0.05
C ALA A 119 -1.65 -11.58 -0.95
N THR A 120 -2.00 -10.44 -0.36
CA THR A 120 -1.92 -9.15 -1.04
C THR A 120 -0.47 -8.72 -1.12
N VAL A 121 0.02 -8.40 -2.33
CA VAL A 121 1.40 -7.99 -2.54
C VAL A 121 1.48 -6.50 -2.82
N PHE A 122 2.26 -5.79 -2.02
CA PHE A 122 2.63 -4.40 -2.19
C PHE A 122 4.01 -4.34 -2.84
N THR A 123 4.06 -3.90 -4.09
CA THR A 123 5.31 -3.80 -4.86
C THR A 123 5.72 -2.34 -5.01
N ASP A 124 6.98 -2.05 -4.70
CA ASP A 124 7.61 -0.79 -5.05
C ASP A 124 8.61 -1.04 -6.19
N VAL A 125 8.18 -0.70 -7.40
CA VAL A 125 8.96 -0.90 -8.63
C VAL A 125 10.18 0.03 -8.66
N ASN A 126 10.11 1.19 -8.01
CA ASN A 126 11.23 2.15 -8.03
C ASN A 126 12.38 1.67 -7.14
N SER A 127 12.06 1.10 -5.98
CA SER A 127 13.07 0.52 -5.08
C SER A 127 13.39 -0.94 -5.39
N GLY A 128 12.65 -1.58 -6.30
CA GLY A 128 12.82 -3.00 -6.65
C GLY A 128 12.45 -3.94 -5.50
N LYS A 129 11.52 -3.53 -4.62
CA LYS A 129 11.13 -4.27 -3.42
C LYS A 129 9.67 -4.67 -3.44
N TYR A 130 9.33 -5.67 -2.63
CA TYR A 130 7.96 -6.03 -2.34
C TYR A 130 7.78 -6.34 -0.85
N SER A 131 6.54 -6.22 -0.40
CA SER A 131 6.09 -6.74 0.87
C SER A 131 4.70 -7.34 0.73
N THR A 132 4.32 -8.24 1.63
CA THR A 132 2.96 -8.78 1.67
C THR A 132 2.17 -8.25 2.85
N ASP A 133 0.87 -8.51 2.86
CA ASP A 133 0.10 -8.61 4.10
C ASP A 133 0.49 -9.88 4.89
N TYR A 134 -0.22 -10.13 5.99
CA TYR A 134 0.04 -11.27 6.85
C TYR A 134 -0.59 -12.56 6.28
N ILE A 135 0.28 -13.51 5.97
CA ILE A 135 -0.04 -14.85 5.47
C ILE A 135 -0.31 -15.77 6.66
N PRO A 136 -1.51 -16.33 6.83
CA PRO A 136 -1.79 -17.29 7.89
C PRO A 136 -1.02 -18.60 7.69
N LEU A 137 -0.52 -19.15 8.79
CA LEU A 137 0.22 -20.41 8.84
C LEU A 137 -0.57 -21.50 9.58
N ASN A 138 -0.69 -22.66 8.94
CA ASN A 138 -1.18 -23.89 9.56
C ASN A 138 -0.06 -24.57 10.35
N VAL A 139 -0.39 -25.41 11.33
CA VAL A 139 0.61 -26.24 12.03
C VAL A 139 1.28 -27.17 11.03
N GLY A 140 2.61 -27.33 11.12
CA GLY A 140 3.41 -28.09 10.17
C GLY A 140 3.96 -27.25 9.01
N GLN A 141 4.15 -27.89 7.84
CA GLN A 141 4.79 -27.27 6.69
C GLN A 141 3.83 -26.34 5.93
N ASN A 142 4.28 -25.13 5.65
CA ASN A 142 3.59 -24.14 4.83
C ASN A 142 4.48 -23.79 3.64
N PRO A 143 4.34 -24.49 2.50
CA PRO A 143 5.06 -24.13 1.29
C PRO A 143 4.47 -22.83 0.73
N ILE A 144 5.27 -21.77 0.72
CA ILE A 144 4.88 -20.48 0.16
C ILE A 144 5.56 -20.29 -1.19
N ARG A 145 4.75 -20.07 -2.23
CA ARG A 145 5.19 -19.82 -3.60
C ARG A 145 5.02 -18.34 -3.94
N VAL A 146 6.13 -17.72 -4.32
CA VAL A 146 6.22 -16.32 -4.77
C VAL A 146 6.50 -16.34 -6.27
N GLU A 147 5.65 -15.70 -7.06
CA GLU A 147 5.77 -15.64 -8.51
C GLU A 147 5.79 -14.19 -8.98
N PHE A 148 6.79 -13.83 -9.76
CA PHE A 148 6.95 -12.53 -10.42
C PHE A 148 6.75 -12.71 -11.92
N ALA A 149 5.75 -12.05 -12.50
CA ALA A 149 5.47 -12.06 -13.93
C ALA A 149 5.83 -10.71 -14.55
N TYR A 150 6.57 -10.74 -15.65
CA TYR A 150 7.10 -9.57 -16.34
C TYR A 150 6.46 -9.40 -17.73
N ARG A 151 6.51 -8.18 -18.27
CA ARG A 151 5.89 -7.83 -19.57
C ARG A 151 6.50 -8.56 -20.76
N ASP A 152 7.75 -8.99 -20.65
CA ASP A 152 8.46 -9.76 -21.68
C ASP A 152 8.04 -11.25 -21.69
N GLY A 153 7.06 -11.62 -20.86
CA GLY A 153 6.57 -12.99 -20.74
C GLY A 153 7.44 -13.86 -19.83
N LYS A 154 8.52 -13.33 -19.24
CA LYS A 154 9.31 -14.08 -18.27
C LYS A 154 8.59 -14.13 -16.92
N SER A 155 8.68 -15.28 -16.28
CA SER A 155 8.19 -15.49 -14.91
C SER A 155 9.31 -16.06 -14.05
N PHE A 156 9.48 -15.49 -12.86
CA PHE A 156 10.41 -16.00 -11.85
C PHE A 156 9.60 -16.53 -10.68
N VAL A 157 9.88 -17.77 -10.29
CA VAL A 157 9.18 -18.46 -9.20
C VAL A 157 10.19 -18.78 -8.12
N GLN A 158 9.82 -18.46 -6.89
CA GLN A 158 10.56 -18.80 -5.70
C GLN A 158 9.66 -19.58 -4.75
N GLU A 159 10.20 -20.66 -4.20
CA GLU A 159 9.52 -21.49 -3.23
C GLU A 159 10.29 -21.47 -1.91
N LEU A 160 9.58 -21.28 -0.81
CA LEU A 160 10.13 -21.30 0.54
C LEU A 160 9.21 -22.11 1.44
N ASN A 161 9.77 -22.83 2.40
CA ASN A 161 8.99 -23.64 3.33
C ASN A 161 9.05 -23.03 4.73
N VAL A 162 7.88 -22.69 5.28
CA VAL A 162 7.77 -22.21 6.66
C VAL A 162 7.21 -23.32 7.53
N LEU A 163 8.01 -23.83 8.45
CA LEU A 163 7.58 -24.83 9.42
C LEU A 163 7.01 -24.11 10.66
N LYS A 164 5.74 -24.37 10.96
CA LYS A 164 5.09 -23.89 12.18
C LYS A 164 5.07 -25.00 13.23
N ASN A 165 5.84 -24.78 14.30
CA ASN A 165 5.91 -25.68 15.46
C ASN A 165 4.80 -25.41 16.48
#